data_AF-A0A0D1CNX6-F1
#
_entry.id   AF-A0A0D1CNX6-F1
#
_cell.length_a   1.000
_cell.length_b   1.000
_cell.length_c   1.000
_cell.angle_alpha   90.00
_cell.angle_beta   90.00
_cell.angle_gamma   90.00
#
_symmetry.space_group_name_H-M   'P 1'
#
loop_
_entity.id
_entity.type
_entity.pdbx_description
1 polymer ?
#
loop_
_entity_poly.entity_id
_entity_poly.type
_entity_poly.pdbx_seq_one_letter_code
_entity_poly.pdbx_strand_id
1 'polypeptide(L)'
;METLVKAAVQVVLDDALGPSEVSIDSKNALEQNVFMFLRSLQQFPEQPLPFSIAVYRDFFVLVAQWRNDEPAIDARHTIDSTRRWTVLSSASERHALDQELIKYPELWEGPFELTSKLLSSMVALRSSDDVQMQELVDVVQNLAESLEEAAVAVEKDSLQRLYILGLLGVFFEALTELTWQLMQLSTELVNWGGQLLVDLIWRDREQIKIAIGVLERLGERDSAFASNLATNVAFSILARLRREIDDPFAALDVHGSDRLVSISTIFESCLTLMLASSHEDANNIIQDRFLKTLSPFLSLVLERTIEDPSDEHVAELDIVSTKLYDLCDKALRDQAF
;
A
#
# COMPACT_ATOMS: atom_id res chain seq x y z
N MET A 1 20.77 32.18 -10.36
CA MET A 1 20.34 31.24 -9.29
C MET A 1 18.84 30.98 -9.38
N GLU A 2 17.98 32.01 -9.36
CA GLU A 2 16.53 31.86 -9.55
C GLU A 2 16.12 31.19 -10.87
N THR A 3 16.84 31.43 -11.96
CA THR A 3 16.49 30.90 -13.29
C THR A 3 16.73 29.40 -13.44
N LEU A 4 17.75 28.85 -12.76
CA LEU A 4 18.07 27.42 -12.75
C LEU A 4 17.15 26.64 -11.82
N VAL A 5 16.81 27.22 -10.66
CA VAL A 5 15.80 26.68 -9.77
C VAL A 5 14.43 26.71 -10.46
N LYS A 6 14.10 27.78 -11.19
CA LYS A 6 12.89 27.81 -12.03
C LYS A 6 12.89 26.75 -13.11
N ALA A 7 14.01 26.50 -13.80
CA ALA A 7 14.07 25.44 -14.81
C ALA A 7 13.90 24.04 -14.20
N ALA A 8 14.53 23.77 -13.06
CA ALA A 8 14.37 22.50 -12.35
C ALA A 8 12.95 22.30 -11.80
N VAL A 9 12.34 23.36 -11.27
CA VAL A 9 10.95 23.37 -10.83
C VAL A 9 9.99 23.24 -12.01
N GLN A 10 10.28 23.86 -13.16
CA GLN A 10 9.46 23.76 -14.36
C GLN A 10 9.47 22.34 -14.94
N VAL A 11 10.61 21.65 -14.94
CA VAL A 11 10.69 20.23 -15.36
C VAL A 11 9.87 19.33 -14.41
N VAL A 12 9.88 19.62 -13.11
CA VAL A 12 9.08 18.87 -12.12
C VAL A 12 7.58 19.20 -12.23
N LEU A 13 7.23 20.44 -12.60
CA LEU A 13 5.84 20.86 -12.78
C LEU A 13 5.24 20.46 -14.14
N ASP A 14 6.06 20.40 -15.19
CA ASP A 14 5.62 19.96 -16.53
C ASP A 14 5.35 18.43 -16.53
N ASP A 15 6.05 17.63 -15.70
CA ASP A 15 5.73 16.21 -15.44
C ASP A 15 4.42 16.03 -14.63
N ALA A 16 4.08 16.99 -13.75
CA ALA A 16 2.87 16.96 -12.92
C ALA A 16 1.57 17.32 -13.67
N LEU A 17 1.69 17.92 -14.87
CA LEU A 17 0.56 18.28 -15.74
C LEU A 17 0.25 17.20 -16.81
N GLY A 18 0.95 16.07 -16.78
CA GLY A 18 0.72 14.91 -17.62
C GLY A 18 1.27 15.06 -19.05
N PRO A 19 1.96 14.04 -19.60
CA PRO A 19 2.36 14.06 -21.00
C PRO A 19 1.16 13.82 -21.90
N SER A 20 1.01 14.67 -22.91
CA SER A 20 0.29 14.36 -24.14
C SER A 20 0.90 13.10 -24.76
N GLU A 21 0.09 12.05 -24.92
CA GLU A 21 0.32 10.83 -25.71
C GLU A 21 1.72 10.66 -26.35
N VAL A 22 2.69 10.11 -25.60
CA VAL A 22 3.71 9.20 -26.15
C VAL A 22 4.19 8.30 -25.01
N SER A 23 4.06 6.98 -25.16
CA SER A 23 4.63 5.99 -24.25
C SER A 23 6.16 6.05 -24.27
N ILE A 24 6.75 6.84 -23.39
CA ILE A 24 8.20 6.83 -23.17
C ILE A 24 8.46 6.01 -21.92
N ASP A 25 9.13 4.88 -22.13
CA ASP A 25 9.71 4.02 -21.09
C ASP A 25 10.38 4.90 -20.00
N SER A 26 9.98 4.74 -18.73
CA SER A 26 10.35 5.65 -17.63
C SER A 26 11.87 5.78 -17.42
N LYS A 27 12.61 4.75 -17.82
CA LYS A 27 14.08 4.73 -17.85
C LYS A 27 14.66 5.65 -18.92
N ASN A 28 14.02 5.74 -20.10
CA ASN A 28 14.41 6.63 -21.19
C ASN A 28 14.10 8.10 -20.85
N ALA A 29 13.02 8.38 -20.13
CA ALA A 29 12.67 9.75 -19.72
C ALA A 29 13.71 10.36 -18.76
N LEU A 30 14.23 9.58 -17.81
CA LEU A 30 15.29 10.03 -16.90
C LEU A 30 16.63 10.24 -17.65
N GLU A 31 17.01 9.31 -18.54
CA GLU A 31 18.19 9.50 -19.39
C GLU A 31 18.07 10.73 -20.28
N GLN A 32 16.90 10.98 -20.86
CA GLN A 32 16.62 12.19 -21.65
C GLN A 32 16.70 13.46 -20.81
N ASN A 33 16.12 13.46 -19.61
CA ASN A 33 16.11 14.62 -18.71
C ASN A 33 17.51 14.93 -18.17
N VAL A 34 18.29 13.91 -17.81
CA VAL A 34 19.70 14.06 -17.41
C VAL A 34 20.55 14.52 -18.61
N PHE A 35 20.34 13.96 -19.79
CA PHE A 35 21.04 14.36 -21.01
C PHE A 35 20.73 15.81 -21.40
N MET A 36 19.46 16.21 -21.36
CA MET A 36 19.01 17.58 -21.65
C MET A 36 19.55 18.57 -20.61
N PHE A 37 19.58 18.19 -19.33
CA PHE A 37 20.19 18.99 -18.27
C PHE A 37 21.70 19.16 -18.51
N LEU A 38 22.45 18.08 -18.73
CA LEU A 38 23.88 18.13 -19.02
C LEU A 38 24.20 18.92 -20.29
N ARG A 39 23.35 18.82 -21.32
CA ARG A 39 23.45 19.63 -22.55
C ARG A 39 23.14 21.11 -22.30
N SER A 40 22.21 21.43 -21.40
CA SER A 40 21.93 22.82 -21.00
C SER A 40 23.12 23.45 -20.26
N LEU A 41 23.89 22.66 -19.49
CA LEU A 41 25.11 23.14 -18.82
C LEU A 41 26.23 23.50 -19.81
N GLN A 42 26.25 22.91 -21.01
CA GLN A 42 27.21 23.27 -22.06
C GLN A 42 26.95 24.67 -22.66
N GLN A 43 25.74 25.23 -22.46
CA GLN A 43 25.39 26.58 -22.94
C GLN A 43 25.76 27.70 -21.95
N PHE A 44 26.30 27.37 -20.77
CA PHE A 44 26.77 28.35 -19.78
C PHE A 44 28.30 28.25 -19.56
N PRO A 45 29.12 28.62 -20.56
CA PRO A 45 30.57 28.41 -20.51
C PRO A 45 31.33 29.35 -19.55
N GLU A 46 30.70 30.39 -19.00
CA GLU A 46 31.42 31.51 -18.36
C GLU A 46 31.28 31.62 -16.84
N GLN A 47 30.59 30.70 -16.16
CA GLN A 47 30.57 30.71 -14.70
C GLN A 47 30.88 29.32 -14.15
N PRO A 48 31.76 29.21 -13.13
CA PRO A 48 31.89 27.96 -12.43
C PRO A 48 30.50 27.59 -11.92
N LEU A 49 30.05 26.39 -12.27
CA LEU A 49 28.81 25.84 -11.74
C LEU A 49 28.84 26.04 -10.22
N PRO A 50 27.72 26.48 -9.60
CA PRO A 50 27.70 26.79 -8.17
C PRO A 50 28.06 25.58 -7.31
N PHE A 51 27.99 24.38 -7.88
CA PHE A 51 28.52 23.15 -7.33
C PHE A 51 29.27 22.38 -8.43
N SER A 52 30.19 21.50 -8.05
CA SER A 52 30.93 20.70 -9.02
C SER A 52 29.98 19.78 -9.82
N ILE A 53 30.37 19.40 -11.04
CA ILE A 53 29.63 18.41 -11.84
C ILE A 53 29.44 17.11 -11.07
N ALA A 54 30.39 16.74 -10.19
CA ALA A 54 30.25 15.62 -9.29
C ALA A 54 29.06 15.78 -8.34
N VAL A 55 28.86 16.95 -7.71
CA VAL A 55 27.71 17.20 -6.83
C VAL A 55 26.37 17.13 -7.58
N TYR A 56 26.32 17.62 -8.82
CA TYR A 56 25.10 17.48 -9.63
C TYR A 56 24.84 16.04 -10.05
N ARG A 57 25.87 15.32 -10.49
CA ARG A 57 25.76 13.89 -10.79
C ARG A 57 25.34 13.11 -9.54
N ASP A 58 25.94 13.39 -8.40
CA ASP A 58 25.63 12.75 -7.13
C ASP A 58 24.22 13.12 -6.67
N PHE A 59 23.73 14.34 -6.92
CA PHE A 59 22.33 14.71 -6.71
C PHE A 59 21.37 13.95 -7.64
N PHE A 60 21.67 13.81 -8.93
CA PHE A 60 20.81 13.03 -9.85
C PHE A 60 20.89 11.53 -9.60
N VAL A 61 22.06 11.01 -9.21
CA VAL A 61 22.22 9.64 -8.72
C VAL A 61 21.45 9.49 -7.42
N LEU A 62 21.47 10.47 -6.52
CA LEU A 62 20.71 10.44 -5.28
C LEU A 62 19.21 10.56 -5.54
N VAL A 63 18.75 11.35 -6.52
CA VAL A 63 17.33 11.42 -6.94
C VAL A 63 16.92 10.16 -7.70
N ALA A 64 17.81 9.56 -8.49
CA ALA A 64 17.57 8.29 -9.17
C ALA A 64 17.60 7.11 -8.18
N GLN A 65 18.44 7.18 -7.15
CA GLN A 65 18.45 6.28 -6.00
C GLN A 65 17.21 6.54 -5.16
N TRP A 66 16.78 7.78 -4.95
CA TRP A 66 15.52 8.11 -4.26
C TRP A 66 14.28 7.63 -5.03
N ARG A 67 14.36 7.60 -6.37
CA ARG A 67 13.40 6.98 -7.27
C ARG A 67 13.58 5.46 -7.44
N ASN A 68 14.66 4.84 -6.93
CA ASN A 68 14.88 3.38 -6.96
C ASN A 68 14.82 2.74 -5.57
N ASP A 69 15.01 3.51 -4.50
CA ASP A 69 14.81 3.20 -3.07
C ASP A 69 13.31 3.41 -2.75
N GLU A 70 12.47 2.83 -3.61
CA GLU A 70 11.08 3.17 -3.88
C GLU A 70 10.00 2.80 -2.83
N PRO A 71 10.19 1.96 -1.79
CA PRO A 71 9.03 1.50 -1.01
C PRO A 71 8.44 2.55 -0.05
N ALA A 72 9.24 3.47 0.50
CA ALA A 72 8.78 4.36 1.57
C ALA A 72 8.18 5.71 1.10
N ILE A 73 8.54 6.17 -0.10
CA ILE A 73 8.20 7.54 -0.57
C ILE A 73 6.80 7.58 -1.20
N ASP A 74 6.36 6.50 -1.85
CA ASP A 74 5.02 6.44 -2.46
C ASP A 74 3.90 6.34 -1.42
N ALA A 75 4.03 5.45 -0.42
CA ALA A 75 3.01 5.29 0.61
C ALA A 75 2.87 6.51 1.52
N ARG A 76 3.99 7.12 1.97
CA ARG A 76 3.96 8.34 2.79
C ARG A 76 3.33 9.49 2.03
N HIS A 77 3.76 9.70 0.78
CA HIS A 77 3.19 10.72 -0.08
C HIS A 77 1.70 10.47 -0.34
N THR A 78 1.30 9.24 -0.60
CA THR A 78 -0.09 8.84 -0.86
C THR A 78 -0.98 9.09 0.36
N ILE A 79 -0.57 8.64 1.56
CA ILE A 79 -1.33 8.89 2.80
C ILE A 79 -1.36 10.38 3.13
N ASP A 80 -0.22 11.07 3.12
CA ASP A 80 -0.14 12.49 3.50
C ASP A 80 -0.90 13.39 2.52
N SER A 81 -0.82 13.09 1.22
CA SER A 81 -1.57 13.81 0.19
C SER A 81 -3.07 13.55 0.31
N THR A 82 -3.47 12.30 0.52
CA THR A 82 -4.88 11.94 0.74
C THR A 82 -5.43 12.64 1.98
N ARG A 83 -4.74 12.53 3.12
CA ARG A 83 -5.12 13.19 4.37
C ARG A 83 -5.21 14.70 4.21
N ARG A 84 -4.20 15.33 3.61
CA ARG A 84 -4.17 16.78 3.37
C ARG A 84 -5.31 17.21 2.45
N TRP A 85 -5.54 16.49 1.36
CA TRP A 85 -6.61 16.80 0.42
C TRP A 85 -7.98 16.67 1.08
N THR A 86 -8.23 15.59 1.84
CA THR A 86 -9.50 15.40 2.56
C THR A 86 -9.80 16.54 3.53
N VAL A 87 -8.77 17.05 4.22
CA VAL A 87 -8.90 18.18 5.16
C VAL A 87 -9.12 19.52 4.45
N LEU A 88 -8.50 19.74 3.30
CA LEU A 88 -8.53 21.03 2.58
C LEU A 88 -9.67 21.15 1.57
N SER A 89 -10.22 20.04 1.10
CA SER A 89 -11.31 20.00 0.14
C SER A 89 -12.60 20.56 0.71
N SER A 90 -13.46 21.06 -0.17
CA SER A 90 -14.84 21.38 0.13
C SER A 90 -15.70 20.11 0.21
N ALA A 91 -16.86 20.20 0.88
CA ALA A 91 -17.81 19.09 0.92
C ALA A 91 -18.28 18.67 -0.48
N SER A 92 -18.44 19.63 -1.40
CA SER A 92 -18.80 19.33 -2.81
C SER A 92 -17.72 18.56 -3.57
N GLU A 93 -16.44 18.83 -3.29
CA GLU A 93 -15.33 18.11 -3.94
C GLU A 93 -15.21 16.68 -3.41
N ARG A 94 -15.36 16.48 -2.09
CA ARG A 94 -15.41 15.14 -1.50
C ARG A 94 -16.58 14.32 -2.03
N HIS A 95 -17.77 14.94 -2.06
CA HIS A 95 -18.97 14.30 -2.60
C HIS A 95 -18.82 13.86 -4.05
N ALA A 96 -18.14 14.67 -4.88
CA ALA A 96 -17.89 14.32 -6.27
C ALA A 96 -17.00 13.07 -6.41
N LEU A 97 -15.94 12.95 -5.60
CA LEU A 97 -15.11 11.73 -5.59
C LEU A 97 -15.86 10.53 -4.99
N ASP A 98 -16.69 10.75 -3.98
CA ASP A 98 -17.52 9.70 -3.40
C ASP A 98 -18.50 9.10 -4.42
N GLN A 99 -19.01 9.92 -5.35
CA GLN A 99 -19.84 9.46 -6.48
C GLN A 99 -19.07 8.62 -7.51
N GLU A 100 -17.73 8.74 -7.57
CA GLU A 100 -16.89 7.88 -8.40
C GLU A 100 -16.60 6.53 -7.72
N LEU A 101 -16.67 6.47 -6.39
CA LEU A 101 -16.31 5.29 -5.61
C LEU A 101 -17.51 4.40 -5.26
N ILE A 102 -18.68 4.98 -4.97
CA ILE A 102 -19.88 4.24 -4.61
C ILE A 102 -21.11 4.77 -5.35
N LYS A 103 -22.10 3.90 -5.57
CA LYS A 103 -23.28 4.24 -6.39
C LYS A 103 -24.25 5.22 -5.71
N TYR A 104 -24.33 5.20 -4.38
CA TYR A 104 -25.32 5.97 -3.63
C TYR A 104 -24.71 6.67 -2.39
N PRO A 105 -23.71 7.56 -2.58
CA PRO A 105 -23.06 8.25 -1.45
C PRO A 105 -24.03 9.16 -0.69
N GLU A 106 -25.09 9.62 -1.35
CA GLU A 106 -26.17 10.43 -0.77
C GLU A 106 -26.92 9.72 0.38
N LEU A 107 -26.89 8.38 0.40
CA LEU A 107 -27.67 7.56 1.34
C LEU A 107 -26.82 6.99 2.48
N TRP A 108 -25.54 6.74 2.21
CA TRP A 108 -24.63 6.00 3.12
C TRP A 108 -23.41 6.80 3.55
N GLU A 109 -23.22 7.99 2.96
CA GLU A 109 -22.00 8.79 3.04
C GLU A 109 -20.81 8.06 2.40
N GLY A 110 -20.06 8.77 1.57
CA GLY A 110 -18.92 8.17 0.90
C GLY A 110 -17.65 8.18 1.74
N PRO A 111 -16.64 7.41 1.31
CA PRO A 111 -15.44 7.18 2.10
C PRO A 111 -14.62 8.46 2.31
N PHE A 112 -14.65 9.44 1.39
CA PHE A 112 -13.99 10.75 1.61
C PHE A 112 -14.71 11.59 2.66
N GLU A 113 -16.03 11.70 2.60
CA GLU A 113 -16.78 12.46 3.59
C GLU A 113 -16.67 11.84 4.98
N LEU A 114 -16.77 10.50 5.09
CA LEU A 114 -16.58 9.77 6.34
C LEU A 114 -15.15 9.89 6.89
N THR A 115 -14.13 9.89 6.02
CA THR A 115 -12.73 10.15 6.44
C THR A 115 -12.56 11.58 6.96
N SER A 116 -13.18 12.58 6.32
CA SER A 116 -13.19 13.97 6.80
C SER A 116 -13.85 14.08 8.18
N LYS A 117 -14.97 13.38 8.40
CA LYS A 117 -15.64 13.31 9.70
C LYS A 117 -14.78 12.64 10.75
N LEU A 118 -14.15 11.50 10.45
CA LEU A 118 -13.23 10.81 11.35
C LEU A 118 -12.12 11.75 11.85
N LEU A 119 -11.42 12.39 10.92
CA LEU A 119 -10.33 13.33 11.24
C LEU A 119 -10.81 14.51 12.08
N SER A 120 -12.02 15.02 11.80
CA SER A 120 -12.63 16.11 12.56
C SER A 120 -13.00 15.67 13.99
N SER A 121 -13.62 14.49 14.15
CA SER A 121 -13.96 13.90 15.43
C SER A 121 -12.71 13.62 16.28
N MET A 122 -11.63 13.16 15.67
CA MET A 122 -10.35 12.97 16.38
C MET A 122 -9.77 14.28 16.91
N VAL A 123 -9.88 15.37 16.17
CA VAL A 123 -9.45 16.71 16.64
C VAL A 123 -10.34 17.18 17.78
N ALA A 124 -11.66 16.95 17.68
CA ALA A 124 -12.63 17.32 18.70
C ALA A 124 -12.44 16.52 20.01
N LEU A 125 -12.13 15.23 19.93
CA LEU A 125 -11.81 14.37 21.09
C LEU A 125 -10.56 14.84 21.85
N ARG A 126 -9.58 15.43 21.15
CA ARG A 126 -8.42 16.05 21.81
C ARG A 126 -8.76 17.33 22.58
N SER A 127 -9.97 17.85 22.42
CA SER A 127 -10.40 19.15 22.96
C SER A 127 -11.63 19.10 23.88
N SER A 128 -12.33 17.96 24.04
CA SER A 128 -13.42 17.80 25.01
C SER A 128 -13.58 16.35 25.50
N ASP A 129 -13.94 16.14 26.77
CA ASP A 129 -13.75 14.83 27.45
C ASP A 129 -14.92 13.82 27.41
N ASP A 130 -16.18 14.14 27.07
CA ASP A 130 -17.26 13.25 27.57
C ASP A 130 -18.50 12.94 26.70
N VAL A 131 -18.61 13.36 25.43
CA VAL A 131 -19.84 13.06 24.62
C VAL A 131 -19.59 12.51 23.20
N GLN A 132 -18.34 12.42 22.73
CA GLN A 132 -18.05 12.15 21.31
C GLN A 132 -17.65 10.71 20.96
N MET A 133 -17.60 9.79 21.93
CA MET A 133 -17.07 8.44 21.67
C MET A 133 -18.01 7.56 20.86
N GLN A 134 -19.32 7.62 21.09
CA GLN A 134 -20.27 6.82 20.29
C GLN A 134 -20.32 7.31 18.85
N GLU A 135 -20.35 8.63 18.63
CA GLU A 135 -20.31 9.22 17.29
C GLU A 135 -19.02 8.83 16.54
N LEU A 136 -17.87 8.79 17.24
CA LEU A 136 -16.63 8.30 16.65
C LEU A 136 -16.73 6.83 16.24
N VAL A 137 -17.28 5.96 17.10
CA VAL A 137 -17.45 4.53 16.80
C VAL A 137 -18.32 4.35 15.56
N ASP A 138 -19.45 5.05 15.49
CA ASP A 138 -20.37 4.99 14.35
C ASP A 138 -19.69 5.46 13.06
N VAL A 139 -18.91 6.55 13.11
CA VAL A 139 -18.12 7.04 11.96
C VAL A 139 -17.07 6.03 11.52
N VAL A 140 -16.37 5.38 12.45
CA VAL A 140 -15.36 4.36 12.15
C VAL A 140 -16.00 3.14 11.47
N GLN A 141 -17.15 2.67 11.96
CA GLN A 141 -17.86 1.54 11.37
C GLN A 141 -18.41 1.88 9.98
N ASN A 142 -19.07 3.02 9.84
CA ASN A 142 -19.60 3.46 8.54
C ASN A 142 -18.47 3.66 7.53
N LEU A 143 -17.31 4.18 7.95
CA LEU A 143 -16.15 4.31 7.07
C LEU A 143 -15.62 2.95 6.62
N ALA A 144 -15.56 1.96 7.52
CA ALA A 144 -15.16 0.61 7.14
C ALA A 144 -16.13 0.02 6.11
N GLU A 145 -17.44 0.07 6.36
CA GLU A 145 -18.46 -0.41 5.42
C GLU A 145 -18.37 0.31 4.06
N SER A 146 -18.22 1.64 4.07
CA SER A 146 -18.11 2.46 2.85
C SER A 146 -16.84 2.16 2.04
N LEU A 147 -15.70 1.90 2.70
CA LEU A 147 -14.45 1.48 2.04
C LEU A 147 -14.57 0.09 1.41
N GLU A 148 -15.26 -0.83 2.07
CA GLU A 148 -15.51 -2.18 1.53
C GLU A 148 -16.42 -2.12 0.30
N GLU A 149 -17.51 -1.35 0.37
CA GLU A 149 -18.39 -1.13 -0.78
C GLU A 149 -17.65 -0.50 -1.96
N ALA A 150 -16.80 0.51 -1.69
CA ALA A 150 -15.96 1.13 -2.72
C ALA A 150 -15.01 0.13 -3.37
N ALA A 151 -14.35 -0.73 -2.58
CA ALA A 151 -13.41 -1.72 -3.09
C ALA A 151 -14.08 -2.79 -3.98
N VAL A 152 -15.35 -3.08 -3.74
CA VAL A 152 -16.16 -3.99 -4.56
C VAL A 152 -16.69 -3.29 -5.82
N ALA A 153 -17.07 -2.02 -5.72
CA ALA A 153 -17.69 -1.27 -6.80
C ALA A 153 -16.70 -0.83 -7.89
N VAL A 154 -15.45 -0.58 -7.52
CA VAL A 154 -14.42 -0.01 -8.39
C VAL A 154 -13.68 -1.08 -9.23
N GLU A 155 -13.37 -0.74 -10.48
CA GLU A 155 -12.63 -1.61 -11.40
C GLU A 155 -11.18 -1.87 -10.93
N LYS A 156 -10.65 -3.06 -11.24
CA LYS A 156 -9.37 -3.53 -10.67
C LYS A 156 -8.12 -2.78 -11.09
N ASP A 157 -8.14 -2.19 -12.27
CA ASP A 157 -7.00 -1.45 -12.84
C ASP A 157 -7.24 0.07 -12.84
N SER A 158 -8.21 0.53 -12.04
CA SER A 158 -8.61 1.94 -12.00
C SER A 158 -7.82 2.76 -10.99
N LEU A 159 -7.65 4.05 -11.28
CA LEU A 159 -7.02 5.02 -10.38
C LEU A 159 -7.79 5.16 -9.05
N GLN A 160 -9.10 4.88 -9.06
CA GLN A 160 -9.95 4.92 -7.88
C GLN A 160 -9.50 3.95 -6.78
N ARG A 161 -8.83 2.83 -7.11
CA ARG A 161 -8.24 1.94 -6.11
C ARG A 161 -7.11 2.59 -5.30
N LEU A 162 -6.34 3.48 -5.92
CA LEU A 162 -5.31 4.26 -5.21
C LEU A 162 -5.94 5.18 -4.18
N TYR A 163 -7.11 5.76 -4.48
CA TYR A 163 -7.86 6.56 -3.50
C TYR A 163 -8.32 5.71 -2.32
N ILE A 164 -8.87 4.51 -2.58
CA ILE A 164 -9.30 3.59 -1.52
C ILE A 164 -8.11 3.18 -0.64
N LEU A 165 -6.96 2.84 -1.24
CA LEU A 165 -5.74 2.53 -0.49
C LEU A 165 -5.25 3.71 0.35
N GLY A 166 -5.27 4.92 -0.22
CA GLY A 166 -4.91 6.15 0.50
C GLY A 166 -5.82 6.38 1.72
N LEU A 167 -7.14 6.23 1.54
CA LEU A 167 -8.13 6.37 2.61
C LEU A 167 -7.99 5.27 3.66
N LEU A 168 -7.71 4.03 3.25
CA LEU A 168 -7.44 2.91 4.16
C LEU A 168 -6.15 3.15 4.98
N GLY A 169 -5.12 3.73 4.38
CA GLY A 169 -3.90 4.15 5.09
C GLY A 169 -4.18 5.23 6.13
N VAL A 170 -4.99 6.24 5.80
CA VAL A 170 -5.44 7.26 6.75
C VAL A 170 -6.28 6.64 7.87
N PHE A 171 -7.13 5.68 7.55
CA PHE A 171 -7.94 4.93 8.52
C PHE A 171 -7.05 4.17 9.51
N PHE A 172 -6.04 3.45 9.05
CA PHE A 172 -5.10 2.77 9.96
C PHE A 172 -4.32 3.76 10.83
N GLU A 173 -3.85 4.87 10.27
CA GLU A 173 -3.22 5.92 11.08
C GLU A 173 -4.16 6.45 12.16
N ALA A 174 -5.44 6.67 11.82
CA ALA A 174 -6.43 7.10 12.78
C ALA A 174 -6.62 6.06 13.88
N LEU A 175 -6.71 4.77 13.55
CA LEU A 175 -6.82 3.69 14.55
C LEU A 175 -5.61 3.64 15.50
N THR A 176 -4.38 3.90 15.03
CA THR A 176 -3.21 3.97 15.93
C THR A 176 -3.27 5.13 16.93
N GLU A 177 -4.01 6.19 16.61
CA GLU A 177 -4.18 7.35 17.49
C GLU A 177 -5.33 7.18 18.48
N LEU A 178 -6.28 6.29 18.19
CA LEU A 178 -7.45 6.05 19.01
C LEU A 178 -7.12 5.03 20.12
N THR A 179 -7.23 5.45 21.38
CA THR A 179 -6.83 4.68 22.56
C THR A 179 -7.72 3.45 22.85
N TRP A 180 -7.22 2.60 23.76
CA TRP A 180 -7.76 1.38 24.42
C TRP A 180 -9.30 1.18 24.48
N GLN A 181 -10.12 2.22 24.47
CA GLN A 181 -11.59 2.10 24.55
C GLN A 181 -12.23 1.47 23.29
N LEU A 182 -11.53 1.44 22.15
CA LEU A 182 -11.96 0.70 20.96
C LEU A 182 -11.48 -0.76 20.92
N MET A 183 -10.82 -1.30 21.95
CA MET A 183 -10.11 -2.60 21.89
C MET A 183 -10.90 -3.80 21.34
N GLN A 184 -12.22 -3.86 21.57
CA GLN A 184 -13.03 -4.94 21.03
C GLN A 184 -13.32 -4.73 19.54
N LEU A 185 -13.73 -3.53 19.16
CA LEU A 185 -13.88 -3.12 17.75
C LEU A 185 -12.55 -3.18 16.98
N SER A 186 -11.42 -2.87 17.63
CA SER A 186 -10.13 -2.79 16.97
C SER A 186 -9.68 -4.16 16.44
N THR A 187 -10.02 -5.26 17.12
CA THR A 187 -9.62 -6.59 16.61
C THR A 187 -10.36 -6.94 15.33
N GLU A 188 -11.69 -6.73 15.31
CA GLU A 188 -12.50 -6.96 14.12
C GLU A 188 -12.11 -6.02 12.97
N LEU A 189 -11.88 -4.75 13.26
CA LEU A 189 -11.46 -3.74 12.27
C LEU A 189 -10.05 -4.00 11.75
N VAL A 190 -9.11 -4.49 12.56
CA VAL A 190 -7.77 -4.85 12.09
C VAL A 190 -7.82 -6.10 11.23
N ASN A 191 -8.65 -7.09 11.59
CA ASN A 191 -8.85 -8.29 10.75
C ASN A 191 -9.48 -7.90 9.40
N TRP A 192 -10.54 -7.11 9.44
CA TRP A 192 -11.22 -6.57 8.25
C TRP A 192 -10.26 -5.76 7.38
N GLY A 193 -9.53 -4.82 7.98
CA GLY A 193 -8.62 -3.95 7.24
C GLY A 193 -7.46 -4.72 6.63
N GLY A 194 -6.92 -5.72 7.33
CA GLY A 194 -5.91 -6.63 6.78
C GLY A 194 -6.44 -7.43 5.59
N GLN A 195 -7.69 -7.89 5.64
CA GLN A 195 -8.34 -8.56 4.52
C GLN A 195 -8.56 -7.61 3.35
N LEU A 196 -9.14 -6.43 3.59
CA LEU A 196 -9.41 -5.43 2.55
C LEU A 196 -8.11 -5.00 1.85
N LEU A 197 -7.03 -4.79 2.62
CA LEU A 197 -5.72 -4.47 2.05
C LEU A 197 -5.24 -5.55 1.08
N VAL A 198 -5.36 -6.83 1.46
CA VAL A 198 -5.01 -7.95 0.58
C VAL A 198 -5.90 -8.00 -0.66
N ASP A 199 -7.21 -7.77 -0.52
CA ASP A 199 -8.14 -7.80 -1.66
C ASP A 199 -7.89 -6.64 -2.66
N LEU A 200 -7.41 -5.49 -2.18
CA LEU A 200 -7.01 -4.36 -3.04
C LEU A 200 -5.73 -4.67 -3.82
N ILE A 201 -4.69 -5.18 -3.14
CA ILE A 201 -3.37 -5.40 -3.74
C ILE A 201 -3.21 -6.75 -4.46
N TRP A 202 -4.21 -7.64 -4.41
CA TRP A 202 -4.09 -8.98 -4.97
C TRP A 202 -3.83 -8.92 -6.48
N ARG A 203 -2.67 -9.43 -6.92
CA ARG A 203 -2.20 -9.36 -8.31
C ARG A 203 -2.03 -7.94 -8.85
N ASP A 204 -1.69 -6.97 -8.00
CA ASP A 204 -1.30 -5.61 -8.41
C ASP A 204 0.06 -5.23 -7.80
N ARG A 205 1.10 -5.22 -8.63
CA ARG A 205 2.47 -4.97 -8.18
C ARG A 205 2.69 -3.54 -7.67
N GLU A 206 2.02 -2.55 -8.24
CA GLU A 206 2.19 -1.14 -7.85
C GLU A 206 1.54 -0.90 -6.49
N GLN A 207 0.33 -1.40 -6.29
CA GLN A 207 -0.41 -1.28 -5.04
C GLN A 207 0.25 -2.05 -3.87
N ILE A 208 0.93 -3.17 -4.15
CA ILE A 208 1.73 -3.89 -3.15
C ILE A 208 2.79 -2.97 -2.53
N LYS A 209 3.43 -2.09 -3.31
CA LYS A 209 4.44 -1.14 -2.78
C LYS A 209 3.82 -0.16 -1.79
N ILE A 210 2.65 0.38 -2.13
CA ILE A 210 1.90 1.30 -1.26
C ILE A 210 1.53 0.60 0.05
N ALA A 211 1.04 -0.64 -0.02
CA ALA A 211 0.69 -1.43 1.16
C ALA A 211 1.90 -1.72 2.08
N ILE A 212 3.06 -2.05 1.51
CA ILE A 212 4.30 -2.23 2.30
C ILE A 212 4.65 -0.93 3.02
N GLY A 213 4.66 0.21 2.31
CA GLY A 213 5.01 1.48 2.93
C GLY A 213 3.97 1.96 3.97
N VAL A 214 2.70 1.58 3.85
CA VAL A 214 1.67 1.77 4.89
C VAL A 214 2.07 0.99 6.16
N LEU A 215 2.38 -0.30 6.02
CA LEU A 215 2.76 -1.16 7.14
C LEU A 215 4.05 -0.68 7.83
N GLU A 216 5.08 -0.30 7.06
CA GLU A 216 6.33 0.25 7.61
C GLU A 216 6.10 1.54 8.40
N ARG A 217 5.29 2.45 7.85
CA ARG A 217 4.94 3.71 8.50
C ARG A 217 4.16 3.48 9.80
N LEU A 218 3.25 2.51 9.82
CA LEU A 218 2.55 2.11 11.04
C LEU A 218 3.54 1.49 12.04
N GLY A 219 4.51 0.70 11.60
CA GLY A 219 5.56 0.12 12.44
C GLY A 219 6.44 1.16 13.15
N GLU A 220 6.76 2.26 12.47
CA GLU A 220 7.47 3.40 13.06
C GLU A 220 6.65 4.14 14.13
N ARG A 221 5.32 4.02 14.06
CA ARG A 221 4.37 4.77 14.89
C ARG A 221 3.87 4.00 16.09
N ASP A 222 3.40 2.77 15.86
CA ASP A 222 2.89 1.83 16.85
C ASP A 222 3.25 0.40 16.41
N SER A 223 4.35 -0.11 16.95
CA SER A 223 4.86 -1.44 16.60
C SER A 223 3.94 -2.59 17.03
N ALA A 224 3.10 -2.40 18.04
CA ALA A 224 2.15 -3.42 18.49
C ALA A 224 0.96 -3.50 17.53
N PHE A 225 0.38 -2.34 17.17
CA PHE A 225 -0.67 -2.27 16.16
C PHE A 225 -0.20 -2.79 14.81
N ALA A 226 0.99 -2.35 14.36
CA ALA A 226 1.56 -2.76 13.08
C ALA A 226 1.83 -4.27 13.03
N SER A 227 2.29 -4.88 14.13
CA SER A 227 2.49 -6.33 14.22
C SER A 227 1.16 -7.10 14.14
N ASN A 228 0.12 -6.61 14.79
CA ASN A 228 -1.22 -7.21 14.72
C ASN A 228 -1.82 -7.10 13.30
N LEU A 229 -1.67 -5.94 12.66
CA LEU A 229 -2.12 -5.76 11.27
C LEU A 229 -1.31 -6.63 10.31
N ALA A 230 0.02 -6.67 10.44
CA ALA A 230 0.90 -7.54 9.65
C ALA A 230 0.53 -9.02 9.79
N THR A 231 0.22 -9.47 11.01
CA THR A 231 -0.28 -10.82 11.26
C THR A 231 -1.55 -11.10 10.46
N ASN A 232 -2.51 -10.16 10.47
CA ASN A 232 -3.77 -10.30 9.74
C ASN A 232 -3.63 -10.22 8.22
N VAL A 233 -2.71 -9.39 7.71
CA VAL A 233 -2.36 -9.34 6.29
C VAL A 233 -1.76 -10.67 5.85
N ALA A 234 -0.80 -11.21 6.61
CA ALA A 234 -0.19 -12.51 6.33
C ALA A 234 -1.24 -13.65 6.34
N PHE A 235 -2.15 -13.66 7.32
CA PHE A 235 -3.27 -14.61 7.34
C PHE A 235 -4.18 -14.47 6.11
N SER A 236 -4.50 -13.24 5.73
CA SER A 236 -5.37 -12.95 4.60
C SER A 236 -4.73 -13.37 3.28
N ILE A 237 -3.41 -13.21 3.12
CA ILE A 237 -2.64 -13.76 1.99
C ILE A 237 -2.80 -15.28 1.90
N LEU A 238 -2.59 -16.00 3.01
CA LEU A 238 -2.71 -17.46 3.03
C LEU A 238 -4.14 -17.93 2.73
N ALA A 239 -5.14 -17.24 3.30
CA ALA A 239 -6.55 -17.52 3.02
C ALA A 239 -6.90 -17.28 1.55
N ARG A 240 -6.35 -16.21 0.95
CA ARG A 240 -6.57 -15.86 -0.45
C ARG A 240 -5.89 -16.85 -1.41
N LEU A 241 -4.66 -17.30 -1.12
CA LEU A 241 -4.01 -18.40 -1.87
C LEU A 241 -4.88 -19.67 -1.89
N ARG A 242 -5.50 -20.00 -0.75
CA ARG A 242 -6.39 -21.16 -0.65
C ARG A 242 -7.69 -21.00 -1.43
N ARG A 243 -8.22 -19.78 -1.54
CA ARG A 243 -9.38 -19.54 -2.42
C ARG A 243 -8.98 -19.64 -3.89
N GLU A 244 -7.80 -19.13 -4.23
CA GLU A 244 -7.30 -19.11 -5.61
C GLU A 244 -7.12 -20.52 -6.20
N ILE A 245 -6.70 -21.51 -5.40
CA ILE A 245 -6.58 -22.90 -5.89
C ILE A 245 -7.93 -23.60 -6.11
N ASP A 246 -8.96 -23.24 -5.32
CA ASP A 246 -10.29 -23.86 -5.40
C ASP A 246 -11.15 -23.22 -6.50
N ASP A 247 -10.98 -21.91 -6.73
CA ASP A 247 -11.69 -21.12 -7.74
C ASP A 247 -10.70 -20.15 -8.43
N PRO A 248 -9.95 -20.63 -9.44
CA PRO A 248 -8.95 -19.82 -10.13
C PRO A 248 -9.58 -18.57 -10.73
N PHE A 249 -8.98 -17.42 -10.43
CA PHE A 249 -9.45 -16.13 -10.93
C PHE A 249 -10.88 -15.76 -10.51
N ALA A 250 -11.41 -16.36 -9.43
CA ALA A 250 -12.69 -15.94 -8.86
C ALA A 250 -12.71 -14.42 -8.65
N ALA A 251 -13.55 -13.74 -9.43
CA ALA A 251 -13.69 -12.29 -9.50
C ALA A 251 -12.53 -11.48 -10.15
N LEU A 252 -11.63 -12.09 -10.92
CA LEU A 252 -10.58 -11.40 -11.70
C LEU A 252 -10.88 -11.44 -13.20
N ASP A 253 -10.76 -10.30 -13.89
CA ASP A 253 -10.66 -10.29 -15.35
C ASP A 253 -9.23 -10.74 -15.71
N VAL A 254 -9.11 -11.90 -16.36
CA VAL A 254 -7.84 -12.61 -16.60
C VAL A 254 -6.93 -11.83 -17.55
N HIS A 255 -7.44 -10.82 -18.25
CA HIS A 255 -6.73 -10.09 -19.30
C HIS A 255 -5.77 -8.98 -18.83
N GLY A 256 -5.55 -8.80 -17.53
CA GLY A 256 -4.61 -7.79 -17.01
C GLY A 256 -3.90 -8.15 -15.69
N SER A 257 -4.18 -9.30 -15.09
CA SER A 257 -3.70 -9.59 -13.75
C SER A 257 -2.19 -9.89 -13.71
N ASP A 258 -1.45 -9.17 -12.87
CA ASP A 258 -0.02 -9.40 -12.66
C ASP A 258 0.23 -10.75 -11.95
N ARG A 259 1.49 -11.18 -11.97
CA ARG A 259 1.93 -12.40 -11.29
C ARG A 259 1.87 -12.26 -9.77
N LEU A 260 1.46 -13.32 -9.08
CA LEU A 260 1.42 -13.41 -7.61
C LEU A 260 2.80 -13.35 -6.95
N VAL A 261 3.88 -13.42 -7.71
CA VAL A 261 5.26 -13.42 -7.20
C VAL A 261 5.52 -12.22 -6.26
N SER A 262 4.91 -11.06 -6.52
CA SER A 262 5.06 -9.86 -5.69
C SER A 262 4.43 -9.97 -4.29
N ILE A 263 3.48 -10.90 -4.07
CA ILE A 263 2.86 -11.13 -2.74
C ILE A 263 3.89 -11.61 -1.71
N SER A 264 4.93 -12.29 -2.16
CA SER A 264 6.02 -12.72 -1.27
C SER A 264 6.74 -11.55 -0.60
N THR A 265 6.82 -10.39 -1.26
CA THR A 265 7.49 -9.20 -0.71
C THR A 265 6.70 -8.60 0.44
N ILE A 266 5.38 -8.43 0.30
CA ILE A 266 4.57 -7.94 1.42
C ILE A 266 4.51 -8.95 2.56
N PHE A 267 4.45 -10.26 2.26
CA PHE A 267 4.47 -11.29 3.29
C PHE A 267 5.79 -11.26 4.09
N GLU A 268 6.92 -11.08 3.41
CA GLU A 268 8.23 -10.87 4.06
C GLU A 268 8.23 -9.64 4.96
N SER A 269 7.73 -8.48 4.50
CA SER A 269 7.56 -7.29 5.32
C SER A 269 6.69 -7.54 6.55
N CYS A 270 5.62 -8.35 6.43
CA CYS A 270 4.80 -8.74 7.57
C CYS A 270 5.61 -9.53 8.61
N LEU A 271 6.41 -10.51 8.18
CA LEU A 271 7.28 -11.28 9.08
C LEU A 271 8.29 -10.38 9.79
N THR A 272 8.92 -9.45 9.06
CA THR A 272 9.87 -8.49 9.64
C THR A 272 9.22 -7.65 10.74
N LEU A 273 8.01 -7.13 10.50
CA LEU A 273 7.27 -6.33 11.48
C LEU A 273 6.87 -7.15 12.72
N MET A 274 6.41 -8.39 12.52
CA MET A 274 6.05 -9.29 13.61
C MET A 274 7.27 -9.59 14.50
N LEU A 275 8.40 -9.98 13.89
CA LEU A 275 9.63 -10.29 14.60
C LEU A 275 10.19 -9.06 15.33
N ALA A 276 10.17 -7.89 14.69
CA ALA A 276 10.63 -6.64 15.31
C ALA A 276 9.82 -6.26 16.57
N SER A 277 8.55 -6.66 16.62
CA SER A 277 7.64 -6.38 17.75
C SER A 277 7.79 -7.38 18.90
N SER A 278 7.68 -8.69 18.60
CA SER A 278 7.84 -9.77 19.59
C SER A 278 8.32 -11.05 18.91
N HIS A 279 9.58 -11.42 19.12
CA HIS A 279 10.15 -12.64 18.52
C HIS A 279 9.43 -13.92 18.99
N GLU A 280 9.08 -14.02 20.27
CA GLU A 280 8.44 -15.21 20.83
C GLU A 280 7.02 -15.40 20.24
N ASP A 281 6.21 -14.34 20.24
CA ASP A 281 4.85 -14.40 19.68
C ASP A 281 4.88 -14.63 18.17
N ALA A 282 5.79 -13.95 17.46
CA ALA A 282 5.98 -14.15 16.03
C ALA A 282 6.37 -15.60 15.71
N ASN A 283 7.33 -16.19 16.43
CA ASN A 283 7.73 -17.58 16.22
C ASN A 283 6.57 -18.56 16.46
N ASN A 284 5.79 -18.34 17.52
CA ASN A 284 4.60 -19.14 17.80
C ASN A 284 3.58 -19.03 16.65
N ILE A 285 3.30 -17.82 16.14
CA ILE A 285 2.37 -17.64 15.02
C ILE A 285 2.91 -18.30 13.75
N ILE A 286 4.19 -18.08 13.41
CA ILE A 286 4.81 -18.65 12.21
C ILE A 286 4.74 -20.18 12.26
N GLN A 287 5.10 -20.79 13.39
CA GLN A 287 5.11 -22.24 13.54
C GLN A 287 3.69 -22.83 13.61
N ASP A 288 2.81 -22.28 14.45
CA ASP A 288 1.51 -22.88 14.76
C ASP A 288 0.39 -22.45 13.82
N ARG A 289 0.62 -21.46 12.96
CA ARG A 289 -0.40 -20.92 12.07
C ARG A 289 0.06 -20.91 10.63
N PHE A 290 1.18 -20.25 10.31
CA PHE A 290 1.60 -20.10 8.93
C PHE A 290 2.11 -21.41 8.34
N LEU A 291 3.11 -22.04 8.96
CA LEU A 291 3.64 -23.32 8.47
C LEU A 291 2.58 -24.43 8.50
N LYS A 292 1.76 -24.51 9.55
CA LYS A 292 0.64 -25.47 9.62
C LYS A 292 -0.43 -25.25 8.55
N THR A 293 -0.55 -24.04 7.99
CA THR A 293 -1.47 -23.76 6.87
C THR A 293 -0.81 -24.01 5.52
N LEU A 294 0.46 -23.63 5.37
CA LEU A 294 1.22 -23.77 4.13
C LEU A 294 1.57 -25.24 3.83
N SER A 295 1.88 -26.07 4.82
CA SER A 295 2.27 -27.47 4.54
C SER A 295 1.14 -28.28 3.87
N PRO A 296 -0.11 -28.28 4.36
CA PRO A 296 -1.21 -28.94 3.65
C PRO A 296 -1.52 -28.31 2.30
N PHE A 297 -1.36 -26.99 2.18
CA PHE A 297 -1.57 -26.27 0.91
C PHE A 297 -0.54 -26.69 -0.14
N LEU A 298 0.75 -26.79 0.22
CA LEU A 298 1.80 -27.27 -0.67
C LEU A 298 1.54 -28.70 -1.15
N SER A 299 1.10 -29.60 -0.26
CA SER A 299 0.69 -30.95 -0.67
C SER A 299 -0.43 -30.93 -1.70
N LEU A 300 -1.44 -30.07 -1.48
CA LEU A 300 -2.55 -29.91 -2.43
C LEU A 300 -2.08 -29.36 -3.78
N VAL A 301 -1.21 -28.33 -3.78
CA VAL A 301 -0.64 -27.78 -5.01
C VAL A 301 0.15 -28.86 -5.76
N LEU A 302 0.98 -29.64 -5.06
CA LEU A 302 1.74 -30.75 -5.66
C LEU A 302 0.82 -31.81 -6.27
N GLU A 303 -0.28 -32.18 -5.61
CA GLU A 303 -1.29 -33.08 -6.15
C GLU A 303 -1.88 -32.52 -7.46
N ARG A 304 -2.23 -31.23 -7.49
CA ARG A 304 -2.73 -30.56 -8.71
C ARG A 304 -1.69 -30.48 -9.82
N THR A 305 -0.43 -30.20 -9.50
CA THR A 305 0.67 -30.19 -10.48
C THR A 305 0.88 -31.57 -11.09
N ILE A 306 0.67 -32.65 -10.34
CA ILE A 306 0.75 -34.02 -10.85
C ILE A 306 -0.45 -34.33 -11.76
N GLU A 307 -1.65 -33.85 -11.40
CA GLU A 307 -2.87 -34.00 -12.21
C GLU A 307 -2.78 -33.26 -13.56
N ASP A 308 -2.27 -32.03 -13.56
CA ASP A 308 -2.03 -31.23 -14.77
C ASP A 308 -0.68 -30.47 -14.70
N PRO A 309 0.42 -31.08 -15.19
CA PRO A 309 1.74 -30.46 -15.19
C PRO A 309 1.87 -29.25 -16.12
N SER A 310 0.90 -29.02 -17.00
CA SER A 310 0.91 -27.89 -17.95
C SER A 310 0.14 -26.68 -17.45
N ASP A 311 -0.50 -26.77 -16.29
CA ASP A 311 -1.24 -25.67 -15.70
C ASP A 311 -0.27 -24.60 -15.14
N GLU A 312 -0.13 -23.51 -15.90
CA GLU A 312 0.72 -22.37 -15.54
C GLU A 312 0.26 -21.67 -14.25
N HIS A 313 -1.04 -21.72 -13.93
CA HIS A 313 -1.58 -21.12 -12.72
C HIS A 313 -1.21 -21.94 -11.48
N VAL A 314 -1.33 -23.27 -11.56
CA VAL A 314 -0.88 -24.16 -10.47
C VAL A 314 0.63 -24.04 -10.26
N ALA A 315 1.42 -23.92 -11.35
CA ALA A 315 2.85 -23.67 -11.25
C ALA A 315 3.19 -22.32 -10.57
N GLU A 316 2.41 -21.26 -10.84
CA GLU A 316 2.55 -19.99 -10.14
C GLU A 316 2.26 -20.12 -8.64
N LEU A 317 1.18 -20.81 -8.27
CA LEU A 317 0.82 -21.06 -6.87
C LEU A 317 1.89 -21.88 -6.13
N ASP A 318 2.50 -22.86 -6.80
CA ASP A 318 3.62 -23.64 -6.26
C ASP A 318 4.83 -22.76 -5.93
N ILE A 319 5.24 -21.92 -6.89
CA ILE A 319 6.37 -21.00 -6.72
C ILE A 319 6.11 -20.06 -5.53
N VAL A 320 4.93 -19.44 -5.48
CA VAL A 320 4.60 -18.47 -4.42
C VAL A 320 4.51 -19.14 -3.07
N SER A 321 3.76 -20.24 -2.94
CA SER A 321 3.58 -20.92 -1.66
C SER A 321 4.87 -21.54 -1.13
N THR A 322 5.72 -22.08 -2.00
CA THR A 322 7.07 -22.56 -1.63
C THR A 322 7.90 -21.39 -1.10
N LYS A 323 7.88 -20.24 -1.79
CA LYS A 323 8.59 -19.05 -1.33
C LYS A 323 8.06 -18.55 0.03
N LEU A 324 6.75 -18.54 0.26
CA LEU A 324 6.18 -18.16 1.57
C LEU A 324 6.60 -19.13 2.67
N TYR A 325 6.63 -20.43 2.38
CA TYR A 325 7.09 -21.45 3.31
C TYR A 325 8.57 -21.26 3.67
N ASP A 326 9.42 -21.02 2.67
CA ASP A 326 10.84 -20.76 2.88
C ASP A 326 11.09 -19.49 3.68
N LEU A 327 10.29 -18.44 3.49
CA LEU A 327 10.35 -17.22 4.31
C LEU A 327 10.01 -17.54 5.77
N CYS A 328 8.95 -18.31 6.03
CA CYS A 328 8.61 -18.75 7.39
C CYS A 328 9.71 -19.62 8.03
N ASP A 329 10.28 -20.57 7.29
CA ASP A 329 11.36 -21.43 7.80
C ASP A 329 12.64 -20.64 8.09
N LYS A 330 12.99 -19.66 7.25
CA LYS A 330 14.11 -18.74 7.49
C LYS A 330 13.88 -17.88 8.73
N ALA A 331 12.68 -17.33 8.89
CA ALA A 331 12.31 -16.55 10.08
C ALA A 331 12.54 -17.31 11.38
N LEU A 332 12.11 -18.59 11.44
CA LEU A 332 12.26 -19.41 12.64
C LEU A 332 13.71 -19.81 12.94
N ARG A 333 14.60 -19.78 11.94
CA ARG A 333 16.01 -20.19 12.08
C ARG A 333 16.94 -19.04 12.48
N ASP A 334 16.40 -17.85 12.75
CA ASP A 334 17.15 -16.61 12.98
C ASP A 334 18.20 -16.32 11.89
N GLN A 335 18.00 -16.85 10.67
CA GLN A 335 18.83 -16.50 9.54
C GLN A 335 18.36 -15.14 9.06
N ALA A 336 19.09 -14.09 9.45
CA ALA A 336 18.77 -12.69 9.17
C ALA A 336 18.16 -12.49 7.78
N PHE A 337 17.00 -11.81 7.76
CA PHE A 337 16.38 -11.27 6.57
C PHE A 337 17.22 -10.12 5.99
#